data_AF-A0A965MW35-F1
#
_entry.id   AF-A0A965MW35-F1
#
_cell.length_a   1.000
_cell.length_b   1.000
_cell.length_c   1.000
_cell.angle_alpha   90.00
_cell.angle_beta   90.00
_cell.angle_gamma   90.00
#
_symmetry.space_group_name_H-M   'P 1'
#
loop_
_entity.id
_entity.type
_entity.pdbx_description
1 polymer ?
#
loop_
_entity_poly.entity_id
_entity_poly.type
_entity_poly.pdbx_seq_one_letter_code
_entity_poly.pdbx_strand_id
1 'polypeptide(L)'
;AHPDDEASKGASTVARYFAEGVRTVLVCCTGGEEGDLQNPSLREPGQPFHGLTPEQEKALLAEVRPKELERSVGIIGFSALHMLGYRDSGMAGTPPNDHPDCFHQADIDEATGRLVRIIRTERPQVILTYNDDQRGYPHPDHLRVHDISVLAFERAGDPMWYPDAGEPWQPSKMYYTLWSKERVLAVHEALLAKDGKSPFEEAWLNRPSQDHRITTRLHLPGYLSARSGSLRAHATQVDPSSAWWFGLTDEELATVYPWEDWILAMTTLDIDTEHVMEDDLFAGVRADDSVPAG
;
A
#
# COMPACT_ATOMS: atom_id res chain seq x y z
N ALA A 1 -5.18 -3.08 1.37
CA ALA A 1 -6.26 -4.04 1.62
C ALA A 1 -7.22 -3.38 2.58
N HIS A 2 -6.69 -2.87 3.67
CA HIS A 2 -7.37 -2.13 4.73
C HIS A 2 -7.00 -0.64 4.71
N PRO A 3 -7.75 0.20 5.43
CA PRO A 3 -7.33 1.57 5.70
C PRO A 3 -6.10 1.61 6.61
N ASP A 4 -5.00 2.19 6.10
CA ASP A 4 -3.64 2.36 6.66
C ASP A 4 -2.52 1.74 5.81
N ASP A 5 -2.85 0.75 4.99
CA ASP A 5 -1.89 0.09 4.10
C ASP A 5 -1.23 1.07 3.14
N GLU A 6 -2.03 1.99 2.58
CA GLU A 6 -1.57 3.01 1.63
C GLU A 6 -0.56 3.98 2.28
N ALA A 7 -0.67 4.18 3.60
CA ALA A 7 0.19 5.09 4.36
C ALA A 7 1.62 4.57 4.48
N SER A 8 1.78 3.24 4.54
CA SER A 8 3.06 2.57 4.75
C SER A 8 3.66 1.98 3.46
N LYS A 9 2.85 1.76 2.43
CA LYS A 9 3.23 1.05 1.20
C LYS A 9 3.04 1.94 -0.04
N GLY A 10 4.00 2.84 -0.27
CA GLY A 10 4.07 3.65 -1.50
C GLY A 10 3.51 5.06 -1.40
N ALA A 11 3.18 5.55 -0.19
CA ALA A 11 2.69 6.91 0.02
C ALA A 11 3.59 7.98 -0.63
N SER A 12 4.92 7.87 -0.49
CA SER A 12 5.86 8.87 -1.04
C SER A 12 5.91 8.78 -2.57
N THR A 13 5.87 7.55 -3.12
CA THR A 13 5.79 7.30 -4.57
C THR A 13 4.55 7.94 -5.18
N VAL A 14 3.37 7.68 -4.58
CA VAL A 14 2.11 8.24 -5.07
C VAL A 14 2.09 9.76 -4.96
N ALA A 15 2.57 10.32 -3.84
CA ALA A 15 2.63 11.76 -3.65
C ALA A 15 3.53 12.45 -4.68
N ARG A 16 4.66 11.84 -5.06
CA ARG A 16 5.48 12.35 -6.16
C ARG A 16 4.68 12.41 -7.46
N TYR A 17 4.07 11.30 -7.87
CA TYR A 17 3.35 11.26 -9.14
C TYR A 17 2.14 12.19 -9.17
N PHE A 18 1.44 12.33 -8.05
CA PHE A 18 0.39 13.32 -7.92
C PHE A 18 0.92 14.75 -8.13
N ALA A 19 2.06 15.10 -7.53
CA ALA A 19 2.71 16.40 -7.73
C ALA A 19 3.20 16.61 -9.18
N GLU A 20 3.53 15.53 -9.89
CA GLU A 20 3.85 15.54 -11.32
C GLU A 20 2.61 15.59 -12.24
N GLY A 21 1.39 15.65 -11.67
CA GLY A 21 0.14 15.75 -12.42
C GLY A 21 -0.45 14.42 -12.89
N VAL A 22 0.10 13.30 -12.44
CA VAL A 22 -0.46 11.96 -12.70
C VAL A 22 -1.74 11.77 -11.90
N ARG A 23 -2.78 11.22 -12.53
CA ARG A 23 -3.98 10.78 -11.82
C ARG A 23 -3.66 9.55 -10.97
N THR A 24 -3.81 9.71 -9.67
CA THR A 24 -3.54 8.68 -8.65
C THR A 24 -4.86 8.15 -8.10
N VAL A 25 -5.00 6.83 -7.98
CA VAL A 25 -6.25 6.20 -7.51
C VAL A 25 -5.93 5.16 -6.45
N LEU A 26 -6.66 5.19 -5.33
CA LEU A 26 -6.61 4.17 -4.31
C LEU A 26 -7.81 3.23 -4.44
N VAL A 27 -7.55 1.93 -4.46
CA VAL A 27 -8.59 0.91 -4.25
C VAL A 27 -8.33 0.26 -2.89
N CYS A 28 -9.27 0.44 -1.95
CA CYS A 28 -9.24 -0.20 -0.65
C CYS A 28 -10.30 -1.32 -0.64
N CYS A 29 -9.92 -2.54 -0.25
CA CYS A 29 -10.79 -3.70 -0.44
C CYS A 29 -11.82 -3.86 0.69
N THR A 30 -11.43 -3.48 1.91
CA THR A 30 -12.22 -3.66 3.13
C THR A 30 -12.24 -2.41 4.00
N GLY A 31 -13.14 -2.36 4.98
CA GLY A 31 -13.23 -1.26 5.94
C GLY A 31 -12.29 -1.37 7.14
N GLY A 32 -11.58 -2.49 7.29
CA GLY A 32 -10.79 -2.79 8.49
C GLY A 32 -11.63 -3.15 9.72
N GLU A 33 -12.79 -3.78 9.51
CA GLU A 33 -13.76 -4.05 10.57
C GLU A 33 -13.27 -5.00 11.68
N GLU A 34 -12.19 -5.76 11.43
CA GLU A 34 -11.60 -6.68 12.38
C GLU A 34 -10.29 -6.18 13.00
N GLY A 35 -9.87 -4.94 12.68
CA GLY A 35 -8.72 -4.30 13.30
C GLY A 35 -9.05 -3.73 14.68
N ASP A 36 -8.18 -4.01 15.64
CA ASP A 36 -8.24 -3.44 16.99
C ASP A 36 -7.74 -1.98 17.03
N LEU A 37 -8.05 -1.25 18.10
CA LEU A 37 -7.41 0.03 18.41
C LEU A 37 -5.97 -0.23 18.89
N GLN A 38 -5.00 0.06 18.02
CA GLN A 38 -3.57 -0.18 18.25
C GLN A 38 -2.88 0.98 18.99
N ASN A 39 -3.42 2.19 18.92
CA ASN A 39 -2.85 3.34 19.61
C ASN A 39 -3.34 3.40 21.08
N PRO A 40 -2.49 3.06 22.07
CA PRO A 40 -2.91 3.01 23.47
C PRO A 40 -3.24 4.40 24.04
N SER A 41 -2.62 5.47 23.52
CA SER A 41 -2.85 6.83 24.00
C SER A 41 -4.32 7.25 23.87
N LEU A 42 -5.04 6.73 22.87
CA LEU A 42 -6.45 7.02 22.66
C LEU A 42 -7.38 6.46 23.74
N ARG A 43 -6.89 5.59 24.63
CA ARG A 43 -7.61 5.06 25.80
C ARG A 43 -7.32 5.83 27.10
N GLU A 44 -6.42 6.80 27.09
CA GLU A 44 -6.08 7.61 28.27
C GLU A 44 -7.21 8.54 28.72
N PRO A 45 -7.28 8.95 30.01
CA PRO A 45 -8.32 9.87 30.48
C PRO A 45 -8.46 11.13 29.62
N GLY A 46 -9.69 11.39 29.15
CA GLY A 46 -10.00 12.52 28.29
C GLY A 46 -9.88 12.24 26.78
N GLN A 47 -9.46 11.04 26.39
CA GLN A 47 -9.37 10.63 24.99
C GLN A 47 -10.64 9.89 24.51
N PRO A 48 -10.89 9.82 23.19
CA PRO A 48 -12.16 9.36 22.63
C PRO A 48 -12.54 7.92 22.98
N PHE A 49 -11.56 7.06 23.27
CA PHE A 49 -11.78 5.64 23.58
C PHE A 49 -11.64 5.32 25.07
N HIS A 50 -11.52 6.34 25.92
CA HIS A 50 -11.38 6.14 27.36
C HIS A 50 -12.62 5.50 27.99
N GLY A 51 -12.44 4.37 28.67
CA GLY A 51 -13.49 3.72 29.46
C GLY A 51 -14.61 3.08 28.63
N LEU A 52 -14.43 2.93 27.31
CA LEU A 52 -15.39 2.24 26.44
C LEU A 52 -15.35 0.72 26.68
N THR A 53 -16.50 0.06 26.54
CA THR A 53 -16.54 -1.40 26.42
C THR A 53 -16.00 -1.84 25.03
N PRO A 54 -15.59 -3.11 24.84
CA PRO A 54 -15.15 -3.60 23.54
C PRO A 54 -16.16 -3.33 22.40
N GLU A 55 -17.46 -3.45 22.68
CA GLU A 55 -18.52 -3.20 21.69
C GLU A 55 -18.62 -1.71 21.32
N GLN A 56 -18.47 -0.82 22.30
CA GLN A 56 -18.46 0.63 22.08
C GLN A 56 -17.20 1.07 21.34
N GLU A 57 -16.04 0.48 21.67
CA GLU A 57 -14.78 0.70 20.95
C GLU A 57 -14.92 0.28 19.48
N LYS A 58 -15.45 -0.92 19.20
CA LYS A 58 -15.69 -1.41 17.83
C LYS A 58 -16.66 -0.50 17.05
N ALA A 59 -17.74 -0.05 17.69
CA ALA A 59 -18.68 0.88 17.06
C ALA A 59 -18.04 2.24 16.73
N LEU A 60 -17.22 2.79 17.63
CA LEU A 60 -16.52 4.06 17.39
C LEU A 60 -15.43 3.91 16.32
N LEU A 61 -14.70 2.79 16.30
CA LEU A 61 -13.72 2.49 15.24
C LEU A 61 -14.38 2.50 13.86
N ALA A 62 -15.56 1.87 13.72
CA ALA A 62 -16.31 1.86 12.46
C ALA A 62 -16.73 3.26 11.98
N GLU A 63 -16.93 4.21 12.91
CA GLU A 63 -17.23 5.61 12.57
C GLU A 63 -15.97 6.41 12.20
N VAL A 64 -14.85 6.14 12.87
CA VAL A 64 -13.63 6.95 12.79
C VAL A 64 -12.76 6.53 11.61
N ARG A 65 -12.54 5.22 11.37
CA ARG A 65 -11.62 4.73 10.34
C ARG A 65 -11.91 5.22 8.92
N PRO A 66 -13.17 5.38 8.47
CA PRO A 66 -13.45 5.98 7.16
C PRO A 66 -12.94 7.43 7.05
N LYS A 67 -13.04 8.22 8.13
CA LYS A 67 -12.55 9.61 8.17
C LYS A 67 -11.02 9.67 8.23
N GLU A 68 -10.39 8.69 8.87
CA GLU A 68 -8.92 8.53 8.88
C GLU A 68 -8.40 8.22 7.46
N LEU A 69 -9.05 7.28 6.77
CA LEU A 69 -8.75 6.95 5.37
C LEU A 69 -8.92 8.15 4.45
N GLU A 70 -10.03 8.88 4.56
CA GLU A 70 -10.29 10.07 3.73
C GLU A 70 -9.21 11.14 3.93
N ARG A 71 -8.78 11.37 5.18
CA ARG A 71 -7.69 12.30 5.49
C ARG A 71 -6.36 11.80 4.91
N SER A 72 -6.05 10.52 5.06
CA SER A 72 -4.85 9.90 4.48
C SER A 72 -4.81 10.06 2.96
N VAL A 73 -5.93 9.78 2.29
CA VAL A 73 -6.13 9.96 0.85
C VAL A 73 -5.80 11.39 0.41
N GLY A 74 -6.29 12.38 1.15
CA GLY A 74 -5.99 13.79 0.88
C GLY A 74 -4.53 14.17 1.11
N ILE A 75 -3.87 13.60 2.13
CA ILE A 75 -2.46 13.87 2.44
C ILE A 75 -1.53 13.28 1.37
N ILE A 76 -1.77 12.04 0.96
CA ILE A 76 -0.96 11.38 -0.08
C ILE A 76 -1.21 12.02 -1.45
N GLY A 77 -2.41 12.55 -1.67
CA GLY A 77 -2.82 13.09 -2.96
C GLY A 77 -3.37 12.01 -3.88
N PHE A 78 -4.23 11.12 -3.37
CA PHE A 78 -5.05 10.27 -4.25
C PHE A 78 -6.19 11.10 -4.85
N SER A 79 -6.33 11.06 -6.17
CA SER A 79 -7.39 11.77 -6.92
C SER A 79 -8.77 11.10 -6.81
N ALA A 80 -8.81 9.82 -6.43
CA ALA A 80 -10.03 9.07 -6.17
C ALA A 80 -9.75 7.92 -5.18
N LEU A 81 -10.77 7.59 -4.40
CA LEU A 81 -10.83 6.42 -3.53
C LEU A 81 -12.00 5.54 -3.95
N HIS A 82 -11.73 4.26 -4.21
CA HIS A 82 -12.74 3.23 -4.43
C HIS A 82 -12.70 2.20 -3.32
N MET A 83 -13.85 1.94 -2.69
CA MET A 83 -14.01 0.80 -1.80
C MET A 83 -14.51 -0.40 -2.61
N LEU A 84 -13.82 -1.55 -2.55
CA LEU A 84 -14.27 -2.77 -3.25
C LEU A 84 -15.50 -3.41 -2.57
N GLY A 85 -15.70 -3.08 -1.29
CA GLY A 85 -16.93 -3.35 -0.54
C GLY A 85 -17.00 -4.74 0.09
N TYR A 86 -15.86 -5.33 0.45
CA TYR A 86 -15.81 -6.58 1.22
C TYR A 86 -15.57 -6.30 2.70
N ARG A 87 -15.96 -7.25 3.56
CA ARG A 87 -15.62 -7.19 4.98
C ARG A 87 -14.17 -7.62 5.19
N ASP A 88 -13.47 -6.96 6.12
CA ASP A 88 -12.18 -7.42 6.63
C ASP A 88 -12.26 -8.87 7.13
N SER A 89 -11.30 -9.68 6.69
CA SER A 89 -11.25 -11.10 7.07
C SER A 89 -10.59 -11.33 8.41
N GLY A 90 -9.91 -10.34 8.98
CA GLY A 90 -9.06 -10.52 10.15
C GLY A 90 -7.86 -11.43 9.86
N MET A 91 -7.12 -11.76 10.92
CA MET A 91 -5.90 -12.58 10.82
C MET A 91 -6.22 -14.04 10.46
N ALA A 92 -5.26 -14.70 9.82
CA ALA A 92 -5.39 -16.11 9.43
C ALA A 92 -5.70 -17.02 10.64
N GLY A 93 -6.68 -17.90 10.50
CA GLY A 93 -7.12 -18.85 11.53
C GLY A 93 -8.04 -18.25 12.60
N THR A 94 -8.51 -17.01 12.44
CA THR A 94 -9.44 -16.37 13.38
C THR A 94 -10.90 -16.51 12.92
N PRO A 95 -11.90 -16.46 13.84
CA PRO A 95 -13.31 -16.64 13.48
C PRO A 95 -13.84 -15.75 12.33
N PRO A 96 -13.39 -14.48 12.15
CA PRO A 96 -13.82 -13.67 11.01
C PRO A 96 -13.47 -14.26 9.62
N ASN A 97 -12.49 -15.17 9.52
CA ASN A 97 -12.18 -15.88 8.27
C ASN A 97 -13.36 -16.75 7.77
N ASP A 98 -14.29 -17.13 8.64
CA ASP A 98 -15.46 -17.95 8.30
C ASP A 98 -16.71 -17.11 7.98
N HIS A 99 -16.61 -15.78 8.04
CA HIS A 99 -17.73 -14.89 7.73
C HIS A 99 -17.99 -14.88 6.21
N PRO A 100 -19.24 -15.09 5.74
CA PRO A 100 -19.53 -15.22 4.30
C PRO A 100 -19.21 -13.96 3.49
N ASP A 101 -19.32 -12.79 4.12
CA ASP A 101 -19.01 -11.50 3.46
C ASP A 101 -17.54 -11.09 3.55
N CYS A 102 -16.65 -11.88 4.17
CA CYS A 102 -15.25 -11.52 4.29
C CYS A 102 -14.51 -11.68 2.97
N PHE A 103 -13.53 -10.81 2.73
CA PHE A 103 -12.83 -10.74 1.46
C PHE A 103 -12.05 -12.03 1.14
N HIS A 104 -11.54 -12.71 2.17
CA HIS A 104 -10.88 -14.00 2.03
C HIS A 104 -11.81 -15.08 1.47
N GLN A 105 -13.12 -15.04 1.78
CA GLN A 105 -14.12 -15.99 1.28
C GLN A 105 -14.75 -15.56 -0.06
N ALA A 106 -14.48 -14.34 -0.52
CA ALA A 106 -15.05 -13.83 -1.76
C ALA A 106 -14.68 -14.73 -2.95
N ASP A 107 -15.66 -14.94 -3.84
CA ASP A 107 -15.39 -15.58 -5.14
C ASP A 107 -14.35 -14.77 -5.90
N ILE A 108 -13.30 -15.45 -6.36
CA ILE A 108 -12.14 -14.77 -6.95
C ILE A 108 -12.50 -14.08 -8.26
N ASP A 109 -13.36 -14.69 -9.10
CA ASP A 109 -13.75 -14.11 -10.37
C ASP A 109 -14.70 -12.91 -10.15
N GLU A 110 -15.60 -12.97 -9.16
CA GLU A 110 -16.41 -11.82 -8.78
C GLU A 110 -15.54 -10.64 -8.32
N ALA A 111 -14.61 -10.88 -7.39
CA ALA A 111 -13.73 -9.86 -6.84
C ALA A 111 -12.82 -9.26 -7.91
N THR A 112 -12.24 -10.09 -8.78
CA THR A 112 -11.48 -9.64 -9.95
C THR A 112 -12.35 -8.80 -10.88
N GLY A 113 -13.59 -9.21 -11.17
CA GLY A 113 -14.51 -8.46 -12.02
C GLY A 113 -14.83 -7.06 -11.49
N ARG A 114 -14.97 -6.91 -10.17
CA ARG A 114 -15.11 -5.59 -9.52
C ARG A 114 -13.88 -4.71 -9.74
N LEU A 115 -12.67 -5.27 -9.57
CA LEU A 115 -11.42 -4.52 -9.80
C LEU A 115 -11.22 -4.18 -11.29
N VAL A 116 -11.53 -5.09 -12.22
CA VAL A 116 -11.48 -4.84 -13.66
C VAL A 116 -12.37 -3.66 -14.06
N ARG A 117 -13.57 -3.55 -13.51
CA ARG A 117 -14.45 -2.39 -13.75
C ARG A 117 -13.79 -1.07 -13.34
N ILE A 118 -13.10 -1.05 -12.21
CA ILE A 118 -12.36 0.13 -11.76
C ILE A 118 -11.20 0.42 -12.71
N ILE A 119 -10.40 -0.60 -13.08
CA ILE A 119 -9.30 -0.45 -14.04
C ILE A 119 -9.79 0.11 -15.38
N ARG A 120 -10.89 -0.40 -15.93
CA ARG A 120 -11.45 0.08 -17.21
C ARG A 120 -12.03 1.50 -17.13
N THR A 121 -12.51 1.90 -15.95
CA THR A 121 -13.01 3.25 -15.69
C THR A 121 -11.87 4.25 -15.52
N GLU A 122 -10.87 3.91 -14.70
CA GLU A 122 -9.77 4.80 -14.33
C GLU A 122 -8.60 4.76 -15.32
N ARG A 123 -8.53 3.72 -16.15
CA ARG A 123 -7.52 3.48 -17.19
C ARG A 123 -6.08 3.70 -16.69
N PRO A 124 -5.66 3.04 -15.60
CA PRO A 124 -4.31 3.21 -15.07
C PRO A 124 -3.27 2.60 -16.01
N GLN A 125 -2.17 3.31 -16.24
CA GLN A 125 -1.01 2.73 -16.95
C GLN A 125 -0.15 1.86 -16.01
N VAL A 126 -0.14 2.18 -14.72
CA VAL A 126 0.67 1.51 -13.70
C VAL A 126 -0.23 1.04 -12.55
N ILE A 127 -0.05 -0.20 -12.11
CA ILE A 127 -0.70 -0.77 -10.91
C ILE A 127 0.36 -1.06 -9.84
N LEU A 128 0.07 -0.67 -8.60
CA LEU A 128 0.87 -1.02 -7.42
C LEU A 128 0.06 -2.01 -6.57
N THR A 129 0.66 -3.13 -6.18
CA THR A 129 -0.03 -4.12 -5.35
C THR A 129 0.94 -4.90 -4.46
N TYR A 130 0.42 -5.82 -3.64
CA TYR A 130 1.22 -6.67 -2.77
C TYR A 130 2.06 -7.68 -3.56
N ASN A 131 3.22 -8.02 -3.00
CA ASN A 131 4.15 -9.03 -3.51
C ASN A 131 3.55 -10.44 -3.53
N ASP A 132 4.07 -11.32 -4.38
CA ASP A 132 3.83 -12.76 -4.40
C ASP A 132 4.45 -13.50 -3.19
N ASP A 133 5.50 -12.94 -2.58
CA ASP A 133 6.15 -13.50 -1.39
C ASP A 133 5.84 -12.68 -0.14
N GLN A 134 4.75 -13.09 0.52
CA GLN A 134 4.22 -12.45 1.73
C GLN A 134 4.47 -13.27 3.01
N ARG A 135 5.44 -14.20 3.01
CA ARG A 135 5.69 -15.10 4.17
C ARG A 135 5.95 -14.35 5.48
N GLY A 136 6.47 -13.12 5.42
CA GLY A 136 6.74 -12.29 6.60
C GLY A 136 5.49 -11.70 7.25
N TYR A 137 4.36 -11.61 6.53
CA TYR A 137 3.07 -11.12 7.04
C TYR A 137 1.92 -11.64 6.17
N PRO A 138 1.51 -12.92 6.32
CA PRO A 138 0.55 -13.57 5.44
C PRO A 138 -0.90 -13.23 5.84
N HIS A 139 -1.26 -11.95 5.84
CA HIS A 139 -2.63 -11.51 6.10
C HIS A 139 -3.55 -12.02 4.98
N PRO A 140 -4.68 -12.71 5.28
CA PRO A 140 -5.58 -13.27 4.26
C PRO A 140 -6.00 -12.27 3.18
N ASP A 141 -6.37 -11.06 3.58
CA ASP A 141 -6.76 -10.01 2.64
C ASP A 141 -5.61 -9.49 1.77
N HIS A 142 -4.36 -9.46 2.25
CA HIS A 142 -3.23 -9.02 1.42
C HIS A 142 -2.92 -10.05 0.32
N LEU A 143 -3.04 -11.34 0.66
CA LEU A 143 -2.94 -12.44 -0.30
C LEU A 143 -4.06 -12.32 -1.34
N ARG A 144 -5.30 -12.07 -0.89
CA ARG A 144 -6.42 -11.92 -1.81
C ARG A 144 -6.30 -10.68 -2.70
N VAL A 145 -5.79 -9.55 -2.20
CA VAL A 145 -5.51 -8.37 -3.03
C VAL A 145 -4.48 -8.70 -4.11
N HIS A 146 -3.40 -9.41 -3.75
CA HIS A 146 -2.42 -9.88 -4.73
C HIS A 146 -3.08 -10.71 -5.83
N ASP A 147 -3.81 -11.77 -5.45
CA ASP A 147 -4.47 -12.68 -6.38
C ASP A 147 -5.39 -11.94 -7.37
N ILE A 148 -6.28 -11.08 -6.86
CA ILE A 148 -7.22 -10.36 -7.73
C ILE A 148 -6.51 -9.32 -8.59
N SER A 149 -5.40 -8.73 -8.11
CA SER A 149 -4.66 -7.70 -8.86
C SER A 149 -3.98 -8.32 -10.07
N VAL A 150 -3.33 -9.48 -9.90
CA VAL A 150 -2.67 -10.22 -10.99
C VAL A 150 -3.70 -10.59 -12.06
N LEU A 151 -4.80 -11.23 -11.65
CA LEU A 151 -5.87 -11.60 -12.59
C LEU A 151 -6.51 -10.37 -13.26
N ALA A 152 -6.71 -9.28 -12.54
CA ALA A 152 -7.30 -8.08 -13.10
C ALA A 152 -6.38 -7.40 -14.14
N PHE A 153 -5.07 -7.41 -13.93
CA PHE A 153 -4.10 -6.90 -14.90
C PHE A 153 -4.13 -7.68 -16.21
N GLU A 154 -4.20 -9.01 -16.14
CA GLU A 154 -4.28 -9.88 -17.32
C GLU A 154 -5.62 -9.75 -18.06
N ARG A 155 -6.71 -9.60 -17.32
CA ARG A 155 -8.08 -9.68 -17.87
C ARG A 155 -8.67 -8.32 -18.26
N ALA A 156 -8.17 -7.21 -17.73
CA ALA A 156 -8.77 -5.89 -17.99
C ALA A 156 -8.69 -5.48 -19.47
N GLY A 157 -7.65 -5.92 -20.19
CA GLY A 157 -7.45 -5.66 -21.63
C GLY A 157 -8.22 -6.58 -22.57
N ASP A 158 -8.82 -7.66 -22.07
CA ASP A 158 -9.51 -8.66 -22.90
C ASP A 158 -11.04 -8.40 -22.91
N PRO A 159 -11.67 -8.11 -24.07
CA PRO A 159 -13.12 -7.89 -24.18
C PRO A 159 -13.98 -9.10 -23.80
N MET A 160 -13.43 -10.31 -23.77
CA MET A 160 -14.17 -11.52 -23.39
C MET A 160 -14.28 -11.71 -21.89
N TRP A 161 -13.37 -11.13 -21.12
CA TRP A 161 -13.49 -11.06 -19.68
C TRP A 161 -14.34 -9.86 -19.27
N TYR A 162 -15.36 -10.12 -18.47
CA TYR A 162 -16.27 -9.10 -17.89
C TYR A 162 -16.81 -8.11 -18.95
N PRO A 163 -17.59 -8.56 -19.96
CA PRO A 163 -18.06 -7.70 -21.04
C PRO A 163 -18.87 -6.48 -20.57
N ASP A 164 -19.56 -6.60 -19.44
CA ASP A 164 -20.35 -5.52 -18.84
C ASP A 164 -19.52 -4.56 -17.95
N ALA A 165 -18.19 -4.73 -17.87
CA ALA A 165 -17.29 -3.92 -17.03
C ALA A 165 -16.81 -2.62 -17.69
N GLY A 166 -17.31 -2.30 -18.88
CA GLY A 166 -16.88 -1.15 -19.69
C GLY A 166 -15.84 -1.53 -20.74
N GLU A 167 -15.38 -0.52 -21.49
CA GLU A 167 -14.40 -0.69 -22.57
C GLU A 167 -13.08 -1.30 -22.05
N PRO A 168 -12.51 -2.30 -22.74
CA PRO A 168 -11.24 -2.90 -22.35
C PRO A 168 -10.11 -1.89 -22.20
N TRP A 169 -9.25 -2.13 -21.22
CA TRP A 169 -8.08 -1.32 -20.95
C TRP A 169 -6.97 -2.21 -20.41
N GLN A 170 -5.82 -2.24 -21.08
CA GLN A 170 -4.64 -2.98 -20.63
C GLN A 170 -3.71 -2.03 -19.87
N PRO A 171 -3.54 -2.18 -18.54
CA PRO A 171 -2.46 -1.50 -17.84
C PRO A 171 -1.10 -1.95 -18.41
N SER A 172 -0.15 -1.03 -18.47
CA SER A 172 1.16 -1.28 -19.07
C SER A 172 2.11 -1.98 -18.12
N LYS A 173 2.07 -1.65 -16.81
CA LYS A 173 3.02 -2.16 -15.82
C LYS A 173 2.35 -2.46 -14.48
N MET A 174 2.84 -3.47 -13.79
CA MET A 174 2.49 -3.78 -12.41
C MET A 174 3.75 -3.87 -11.55
N TYR A 175 3.72 -3.26 -10.39
CA TYR A 175 4.79 -3.32 -9.40
C TYR A 175 4.31 -3.91 -8.09
N TYR A 176 5.17 -4.70 -7.46
CA TYR A 176 5.00 -5.19 -6.10
C TYR A 176 5.73 -4.30 -5.09
N THR A 177 5.02 -3.96 -4.02
CA THR A 177 5.64 -3.40 -2.82
C THR A 177 6.46 -4.46 -2.08
N LEU A 178 7.59 -4.05 -1.50
CA LEU A 178 8.38 -4.87 -0.59
C LEU A 178 8.95 -4.04 0.56
N TRP A 179 9.46 -4.73 1.57
CA TRP A 179 10.28 -4.15 2.62
C TRP A 179 11.75 -4.49 2.36
N SER A 180 12.47 -3.54 1.76
CA SER A 180 13.91 -3.62 1.50
C SER A 180 14.69 -3.91 2.79
N LYS A 181 15.51 -4.96 2.78
CA LYS A 181 16.39 -5.30 3.90
C LYS A 181 17.45 -4.23 4.09
N GLU A 182 17.99 -3.70 2.99
CA GLU A 182 18.89 -2.54 2.99
C GLU A 182 18.27 -1.36 3.76
N ARG A 183 17.01 -1.01 3.47
CA ARG A 183 16.28 0.05 4.19
C ARG A 183 16.16 -0.24 5.68
N VAL A 184 15.71 -1.45 6.03
CA VAL A 184 15.51 -1.83 7.43
C VAL A 184 16.82 -1.74 8.21
N LEU A 185 17.92 -2.25 7.65
CA LEU A 185 19.25 -2.18 8.28
C LEU A 185 19.75 -0.74 8.39
N ALA A 186 19.60 0.09 7.36
CA ALA A 186 20.02 1.50 7.40
C ALA A 186 19.28 2.28 8.50
N VAL A 187 17.96 2.11 8.61
CA VAL A 187 17.16 2.76 9.66
C VAL A 187 17.50 2.18 11.03
N HIS A 188 17.73 0.86 11.14
CA HIS A 188 18.15 0.23 12.39
C HIS A 188 19.44 0.85 12.94
N GLU A 189 20.49 0.92 12.12
CA GLU A 189 21.78 1.48 12.50
C GLU A 189 21.67 2.98 12.83
N ALA A 190 20.89 3.74 12.07
CA ALA A 190 20.67 5.16 12.35
C ALA A 190 19.98 5.39 13.71
N LEU A 191 18.99 4.56 14.07
CA LEU A 191 18.32 4.64 15.37
C LEU A 191 19.26 4.23 16.52
N LEU A 192 20.10 3.20 16.32
CA LEU A 192 21.13 2.85 17.31
C LEU A 192 22.12 3.99 17.51
N ALA A 193 22.57 4.65 16.44
CA ALA A 193 23.49 5.78 16.53
C ALA A 193 22.85 7.01 17.21
N LYS A 194 21.56 7.26 16.96
CA LYS A 194 20.83 8.42 17.49
C LYS A 194 20.41 8.23 18.95
N ASP A 195 19.74 7.12 19.26
CA ASP A 195 19.02 6.91 20.52
C ASP A 195 19.59 5.75 21.36
N GLY A 196 20.61 5.04 20.86
CA GLY A 196 21.18 3.86 21.51
C GLY A 196 20.27 2.63 21.51
N LYS A 197 19.13 2.69 20.83
CA LYS A 197 18.12 1.62 20.75
C LYS A 197 17.38 1.67 19.42
N SER A 198 16.87 0.51 18.99
CA SER A 198 16.13 0.37 17.75
C SER A 198 14.91 -0.54 17.97
N PRO A 199 13.75 -0.25 17.35
CA PRO A 199 12.56 -1.08 17.46
C PRO A 199 12.60 -2.31 16.55
N PHE A 200 13.59 -2.43 15.66
CA PHE A 200 13.79 -3.62 14.82
C PHE A 200 14.46 -4.73 15.62
N GLU A 201 13.66 -5.70 16.05
CA GLU A 201 14.12 -6.88 16.77
C GLU A 201 14.88 -7.87 15.86
N GLU A 202 15.61 -8.80 16.48
CA GLU A 202 16.42 -9.81 15.78
C GLU A 202 15.62 -10.62 14.75
N ALA A 203 14.36 -10.94 15.03
CA ALA A 203 13.47 -11.64 14.10
C ALA A 203 13.22 -10.84 12.80
N TRP A 204 13.17 -9.51 12.88
CA TRP A 204 13.05 -8.64 11.71
C TRP A 204 14.35 -8.57 10.92
N LEU A 205 15.48 -8.41 11.60
CA LEU A 205 16.81 -8.32 10.98
C LEU A 205 17.21 -9.63 10.27
N ASN A 206 16.74 -10.76 10.79
CA ASN A 206 17.00 -12.09 10.24
C ASN A 206 16.01 -12.54 9.16
N ARG A 207 15.02 -11.71 8.77
CA ARG A 207 14.14 -12.04 7.64
C ARG A 207 14.96 -12.27 6.36
N PRO A 208 14.59 -13.26 5.53
CA PRO A 208 15.19 -13.43 4.21
C PRO A 208 15.07 -12.15 3.39
N SER A 209 16.16 -11.72 2.79
CA SER A 209 16.16 -10.54 1.91
C SER A 209 15.42 -10.85 0.61
N GLN A 210 14.68 -9.87 0.12
CA GLN A 210 14.11 -9.87 -1.23
C GLN A 210 14.78 -8.82 -2.13
N ASP A 211 15.85 -8.19 -1.67
CA ASP A 211 16.45 -7.02 -2.33
C ASP A 211 17.02 -7.37 -3.72
N HIS A 212 17.42 -8.63 -3.91
CA HIS A 212 17.85 -9.17 -5.21
C HIS A 212 16.74 -9.15 -6.29
N ARG A 213 15.48 -8.92 -5.89
CA ARG A 213 14.33 -8.79 -6.80
C ARG A 213 14.02 -7.33 -7.13
N ILE A 214 14.63 -6.36 -6.45
CA ILE A 214 14.37 -4.93 -6.70
C ILE A 214 14.82 -4.61 -8.12
N THR A 215 13.89 -4.14 -8.92
CA THR A 215 14.14 -3.69 -10.31
C THR A 215 14.01 -2.19 -10.45
N THR A 216 13.43 -1.52 -9.44
CA THR A 216 13.07 -0.11 -9.54
C THR A 216 13.27 0.58 -8.20
N ARG A 217 13.95 1.73 -8.22
CA ARG A 217 14.30 2.51 -7.03
C ARG A 217 14.02 3.99 -7.28
N LEU A 218 13.03 4.53 -6.59
CA LEU A 218 12.64 5.93 -6.75
C LEU A 218 13.34 6.78 -5.67
N HIS A 219 14.07 7.81 -6.06
CA HIS A 219 14.68 8.76 -5.12
C HIS A 219 13.66 9.86 -4.75
N LEU A 220 13.15 9.82 -3.51
CA LEU A 220 11.97 10.56 -3.05
C LEU A 220 12.16 11.35 -1.74
N PRO A 221 13.31 12.00 -1.46
CA PRO A 221 13.54 12.64 -0.17
C PRO A 221 12.52 13.76 0.16
N GLY A 222 11.97 14.42 -0.87
CA GLY A 222 10.99 15.50 -0.71
C GLY A 222 9.55 15.07 -0.44
N TYR A 223 9.25 13.77 -0.45
CA TYR A 223 7.87 13.25 -0.37
C TYR A 223 7.59 12.37 0.85
N LEU A 224 8.57 12.21 1.76
CA LEU A 224 8.40 11.38 2.96
C LEU A 224 7.33 11.90 3.93
N SER A 225 7.01 13.20 3.87
CA SER A 225 5.92 13.81 4.64
C SER A 225 4.54 13.26 4.25
N ALA A 226 4.36 12.76 3.02
CA ALA A 226 3.14 12.07 2.62
C ALA A 226 2.95 10.79 3.44
N ARG A 227 4.01 9.96 3.55
CA ARG A 227 4.03 8.77 4.41
C ARG A 227 3.78 9.15 5.86
N SER A 228 4.56 10.07 6.41
CA SER A 228 4.51 10.36 7.85
C SER A 228 3.21 11.07 8.26
N GLY A 229 2.68 11.96 7.42
CA GLY A 229 1.40 12.63 7.62
C GLY A 229 0.22 11.66 7.50
N SER A 230 0.23 10.79 6.49
CA SER A 230 -0.79 9.76 6.28
C SER A 230 -0.80 8.73 7.42
N LEU A 231 0.36 8.25 7.87
CA LEU A 231 0.45 7.38 9.03
C LEU A 231 -0.17 8.02 10.28
N ARG A 232 0.08 9.32 10.52
CA ARG A 232 -0.55 10.06 11.63
C ARG A 232 -2.05 10.30 11.46
N ALA A 233 -2.57 10.24 10.23
CA ALA A 233 -4.00 10.37 9.98
C ALA A 233 -4.77 9.12 10.46
N HIS A 234 -4.14 7.95 10.42
CA HIS A 234 -4.65 6.69 10.98
C HIS A 234 -4.37 6.57 12.47
N ALA A 235 -4.86 7.53 13.25
CA ALA A 235 -4.58 7.63 14.68
C ALA A 235 -5.04 6.39 15.48
N THR A 236 -6.06 5.66 15.02
CA THR A 236 -6.49 4.40 15.65
C THR A 236 -5.50 3.25 15.43
N GLN A 237 -4.76 3.26 14.32
CA GLN A 237 -3.81 2.19 13.95
C GLN A 237 -2.36 2.54 14.27
N VAL A 238 -2.02 3.82 14.27
CA VAL A 238 -0.65 4.30 14.37
C VAL A 238 -0.51 5.26 15.55
N ASP A 239 0.29 4.84 16.52
CA ASP A 239 0.71 5.72 17.61
C ASP A 239 1.76 6.73 17.11
N PRO A 240 1.52 8.06 17.21
CA PRO A 240 2.46 9.09 16.77
C PRO A 240 3.78 9.11 17.56
N SER A 241 3.84 8.44 18.71
CA SER A 241 5.06 8.24 19.50
C SER A 241 5.86 6.98 19.11
N SER A 242 5.34 6.16 18.19
CA SER A 242 5.99 4.92 17.76
C SER A 242 7.35 5.18 17.13
N ALA A 243 8.42 4.72 17.79
CA ALA A 243 9.78 4.77 17.26
C ALA A 243 9.95 3.96 15.97
N TRP A 244 9.10 2.94 15.75
CA TRP A 244 9.08 2.15 14.51
C TRP A 244 8.71 3.01 13.29
N TRP A 245 7.73 3.90 13.46
CA TRP A 245 7.25 4.76 12.38
C TRP A 245 7.97 6.10 12.31
N PHE A 246 8.31 6.68 13.46
CA PHE A 246 8.71 8.08 13.63
C PHE A 246 9.97 8.28 14.48
N GLY A 247 10.77 7.23 14.75
CA GLY A 247 12.03 7.37 15.48
C GLY A 247 13.04 8.26 14.75
N LEU A 248 13.03 8.20 13.41
CA LEU A 248 13.67 9.19 12.55
C LEU A 248 12.63 10.21 12.07
N THR A 249 13.00 11.49 12.03
CA THR A 249 12.23 12.52 11.32
C THR A 249 12.27 12.25 9.82
N ASP A 250 11.40 12.92 9.06
CA ASP A 250 11.41 12.78 7.59
C ASP A 250 12.74 13.24 6.98
N GLU A 251 13.39 14.27 7.54
CA GLU A 251 14.70 14.75 7.09
C GLU A 251 15.84 13.76 7.42
N GLU A 252 15.81 13.18 8.61
CA GLU A 252 16.76 12.14 9.00
C GLU A 252 16.57 10.88 8.14
N LEU A 253 15.33 10.45 7.92
CA LEU A 253 15.03 9.30 7.07
C LEU A 253 15.41 9.57 5.61
N ALA A 254 15.21 10.78 5.08
CA ALA A 254 15.68 11.18 3.76
C ALA A 254 17.22 11.12 3.65
N THR A 255 17.94 11.37 4.74
CA THR A 255 19.41 11.25 4.73
C THR A 255 19.86 9.79 4.79
N VAL A 256 19.14 8.96 5.57
CA VAL A 256 19.49 7.54 5.81
C VAL A 256 19.10 6.64 4.65
N TYR A 257 17.88 6.82 4.12
CA TYR A 257 17.34 6.01 3.02
C TYR A 257 16.30 6.82 2.21
N PRO A 258 16.75 7.67 1.26
CA PRO A 258 15.86 8.52 0.45
C PRO A 258 15.04 7.77 -0.61
N TRP A 259 14.97 6.44 -0.57
CA TRP A 259 14.40 5.63 -1.64
C TRP A 259 13.10 4.90 -1.23
N GLU A 260 12.20 4.73 -2.20
CA GLU A 260 11.22 3.64 -2.19
C GLU A 260 11.56 2.64 -3.30
N ASP A 261 11.67 1.36 -2.91
CA ASP A 261 12.00 0.25 -3.80
C ASP A 261 10.74 -0.49 -4.25
N TRP A 262 10.80 -0.99 -5.48
CA TRP A 262 9.72 -1.74 -6.12
C TRP A 262 10.27 -2.93 -6.93
N ILE A 263 9.45 -3.97 -7.06
CA ILE A 263 9.71 -5.09 -7.96
C ILE A 263 8.75 -4.93 -9.14
N LEU A 264 9.25 -4.83 -10.37
CA LEU A 264 8.41 -4.94 -11.56
C LEU A 264 7.93 -6.38 -11.67
N ALA A 265 6.62 -6.56 -11.52
CA ALA A 265 5.98 -7.87 -11.54
C ALA A 265 5.56 -8.29 -12.94
N MET A 266 4.94 -7.37 -13.68
CA MET A 266 4.43 -7.59 -15.03
C MET A 266 4.57 -6.32 -15.86
N THR A 267 4.80 -6.50 -17.15
CA THR A 267 4.89 -5.41 -18.12
C THR A 267 4.40 -5.89 -19.48
N THR A 268 3.71 -5.02 -20.21
CA THR A 268 3.39 -5.21 -21.64
C THR A 268 4.40 -4.51 -22.55
N LEU A 269 5.39 -3.83 -21.96
CA LEU A 269 6.45 -3.11 -22.65
C LEU A 269 7.69 -3.99 -22.75
N ASP A 270 8.45 -3.80 -23.82
CA ASP A 270 9.77 -4.40 -24.00
C ASP A 270 10.81 -3.58 -23.20
N ILE A 271 11.11 -4.00 -21.98
CA ILE A 271 12.03 -3.32 -21.06
C ILE A 271 13.07 -4.29 -20.51
N ASP A 272 14.33 -3.87 -20.51
CA ASP A 272 15.44 -4.64 -19.96
C ASP A 272 15.54 -4.44 -18.44
N THR A 273 14.84 -5.29 -17.71
CA THR A 273 14.86 -5.28 -16.23
C THR A 273 15.98 -6.11 -15.63
N GLU A 274 16.74 -6.86 -16.45
CA GLU A 274 17.86 -7.68 -15.96
C GLU A 274 19.12 -6.83 -15.76
N HIS A 275 19.24 -5.72 -16.50
CA HIS A 275 20.46 -4.90 -16.51
C HIS A 275 20.24 -3.45 -16.09
N VAL A 276 19.00 -2.96 -16.06
CA VAL A 276 18.69 -1.56 -15.74
C VAL A 276 17.77 -1.49 -14.52
N MET A 277 18.23 -0.77 -13.50
CA MET A 277 17.41 -0.35 -12.37
C MET A 277 16.59 0.88 -12.80
N GLU A 278 15.28 0.77 -12.80
CA GLU A 278 14.41 1.91 -13.14
C GLU A 278 14.39 2.96 -12.02
N ASP A 279 14.29 4.23 -12.39
CA ASP A 279 14.08 5.37 -11.48
C ASP A 279 12.74 6.09 -11.72
N ASP A 280 11.93 5.56 -12.63
CA ASP A 280 10.58 5.99 -12.95
C ASP A 280 9.67 4.77 -13.22
N LEU A 281 8.53 4.68 -12.53
CA LEU A 281 7.54 3.63 -12.76
C LEU A 281 6.88 3.78 -14.13
N PHE A 282 6.92 4.98 -14.72
CA PHE A 282 6.43 5.26 -16.06
C PHE A 282 7.53 5.18 -17.14
N ALA A 283 8.72 4.67 -16.81
CA ALA A 283 9.75 4.37 -17.81
C ALA A 283 9.15 3.47 -18.90
N GLY A 284 9.29 3.89 -20.16
CA GLY A 284 8.70 3.26 -21.35
C GLY A 284 7.20 3.53 -21.58
N VAL A 285 6.48 4.11 -20.61
CA VAL A 285 5.06 4.49 -20.74
C VAL A 285 4.90 5.93 -21.22
N ARG A 286 5.70 6.85 -20.65
CA ARG A 286 5.75 8.25 -21.10
C ARG A 286 6.28 8.26 -22.53
N ALA A 287 5.64 9.01 -23.42
CA ALA A 287 6.17 9.22 -24.76
C ALA A 287 7.57 9.81 -24.63
N ASP A 288 8.54 9.25 -25.36
CA ASP A 288 9.84 9.86 -25.51
C ASP A 288 9.62 11.25 -26.14
N ASP A 289 9.79 12.32 -25.38
CA ASP A 289 9.80 13.70 -25.89
C ASP A 289 10.94 13.93 -26.93
N SER A 290 11.73 12.88 -27.20
CA SER A 290 12.89 12.86 -28.09
C SER A 290 12.60 12.40 -29.53
N VAL A 291 11.38 11.97 -29.87
CA VAL A 291 11.03 11.61 -31.26
C VAL A 291 10.22 12.76 -31.90
N PRO A 292 10.80 13.58 -32.80
CA PRO A 292 10.02 14.57 -33.51
C PRO A 292 8.98 13.87 -34.38
N ALA A 293 7.75 14.37 -34.35
CA ALA A 293 6.70 13.96 -35.28
C ALA A 293 7.23 14.11 -36.72
N GLY A 294 7.28 12.98 -37.44
CA GLY A 294 7.69 12.91 -38.83
C GLY A 294 6.71 13.58 -39.79
#